data_AF-A0A212U1R5-F1
#
_entry.id   AF-A0A212U1R5-F1
#
_cell.length_a   1.000
_cell.length_b   1.000
_cell.length_c   1.000
_cell.angle_alpha   90.00
_cell.angle_beta   90.00
_cell.angle_gamma   90.00
#
_symmetry.space_group_name_H-M   'P 1'
#
loop_
_entity.id
_entity.type
_entity.pdbx_description
1 polymer ?
#
loop_
_entity_poly.entity_id
_entity_poly.type
_entity_poly.pdbx_seq_one_letter_code
_entity_poly.pdbx_strand_id
1 'polypeptide(L)' 'MPDWSYLIARLISAIGSWLDAGNLRNRMYALKEENELLKTALDDIQRMDPEGRMGWHAKKILDKIEGRSE' A
#
# COMPACT_ATOMS: atom_id res chain seq x y z
N MET A 1 18.14 10.75 -10.36
CA MET A 1 17.48 10.63 -9.04
C MET A 1 16.71 9.34 -9.04
N PRO A 2 16.78 8.48 -8.01
CA PRO A 2 15.93 7.29 -7.96
C PRO A 2 14.47 7.75 -8.03
N ASP A 3 13.71 7.27 -9.02
CA ASP A 3 12.30 7.59 -9.19
C ASP A 3 11.48 6.87 -8.11
N TRP A 4 11.51 7.40 -6.90
CA TRP A 4 10.71 6.95 -5.76
C TRP A 4 9.22 6.87 -6.13
N SER A 5 8.75 7.79 -6.97
CA SER A 5 7.41 7.79 -7.56
C SER A 5 7.07 6.50 -8.31
N TYR A 6 8.02 5.96 -9.08
CA TYR A 6 7.82 4.74 -9.86
C TYR A 6 7.79 3.50 -8.97
N LEU A 7 8.67 3.44 -7.96
CA LEU A 7 8.67 2.37 -6.96
C LEU A 7 7.34 2.32 -6.19
N ILE A 8 6.82 3.50 -5.79
CA ILE A 8 5.55 3.62 -5.06
C ILE A 8 4.36 3.26 -5.95
N ALA A 9 4.31 3.72 -7.21
CA ALA A 9 3.22 3.35 -8.13
C ALA A 9 3.15 1.84 -8.38
N ARG A 10 4.32 1.18 -8.42
CA ARG A 10 4.44 -0.26 -8.59
C ARG A 10 4.00 -1.04 -7.34
N LEU A 11 4.30 -0.51 -6.15
CA LEU A 11 3.80 -1.02 -4.87
C LEU A 11 2.27 -0.96 -4.78
N ILE A 12 1.69 0.20 -5.13
CA ILE A 12 0.24 0.41 -5.10
C ILE A 12 -0.48 -0.52 -6.09
N SER A 13 0.07 -0.69 -7.30
CA SER A 13 -0.50 -1.57 -8.33
C SER A 13 -0.43 -3.05 -7.93
N ALA A 14 0.66 -3.45 -7.28
CA ALA A 14 0.79 -4.80 -6.73
C ALA A 14 -0.32 -5.07 -5.68
N ILE A 15 -0.52 -4.17 -4.72
CA ILE A 15 -1.58 -4.34 -3.69
C ILE A 15 -2.97 -4.46 -4.33
N GLY A 16 -3.29 -3.58 -5.28
CA GLY A 16 -4.60 -3.58 -5.95
C GLY A 16 -4.89 -4.86 -6.72
N SER A 17 -3.87 -5.50 -7.30
CA SER A 17 -4.02 -6.74 -8.07
C SER A 17 -4.10 -8.00 -7.20
N TRP A 18 -3.67 -7.97 -5.93
CA TRP A 18 -3.58 -9.15 -5.07
C TRP A 18 -4.84 -9.40 -4.23
N LEU A 19 -5.68 -8.37 -4.04
CA LEU A 19 -7.00 -8.50 -3.41
C LEU A 19 -7.98 -9.37 -4.22
N ASP A 20 -7.71 -9.63 -5.50
CA ASP A 20 -8.64 -10.29 -6.43
C ASP A 20 -8.38 -11.81 -6.62
N ALA A 21 -7.26 -12.36 -6.11
CA ALA A 21 -6.81 -13.72 -6.47
C ALA A 21 -7.05 -14.79 -5.38
N GLY A 22 -8.18 -15.50 -5.52
CA GLY A 22 -8.73 -16.52 -4.62
C GLY A 22 -7.98 -17.85 -4.46
N ASN A 23 -6.71 -17.88 -4.02
CA ASN A 23 -6.02 -19.14 -3.66
C ASN A 23 -5.43 -19.11 -2.23
N LEU A 24 -6.32 -19.28 -1.24
CA LEU A 24 -6.53 -18.32 -0.14
C LEU A 24 -5.87 -18.62 1.22
N ARG A 25 -5.00 -19.62 1.38
CA ARG A 25 -4.46 -19.96 2.73
C ARG A 25 -2.97 -19.79 2.88
N ASN A 26 -2.17 -20.49 2.07
CA ASN A 26 -0.72 -20.29 2.06
C ASN A 26 -0.34 -18.94 1.47
N ARG A 27 -1.07 -18.51 0.42
CA ARG A 27 -0.93 -17.14 -0.06
C ARG A 27 -1.36 -16.14 0.99
N MET A 28 -2.38 -16.43 1.80
CA MET A 28 -2.91 -15.48 2.79
C MET A 28 -1.94 -15.20 3.94
N TYR A 29 -1.15 -16.18 4.37
CA TYR A 29 -0.08 -15.93 5.35
C TYR A 29 1.05 -15.08 4.78
N ALA A 30 1.52 -15.39 3.56
CA ALA A 30 2.52 -14.56 2.87
C ALA A 30 1.97 -13.16 2.55
N LEU A 31 0.71 -13.08 2.10
CA LEU A 31 -0.06 -11.86 1.86
C LEU A 31 -0.22 -11.02 3.11
N LYS A 32 -0.35 -11.64 4.30
CA LYS A 32 -0.51 -10.90 5.55
C LYS A 32 0.80 -10.23 5.94
N GLU A 33 1.91 -10.96 5.87
CA GLU A 33 3.24 -10.42 6.16
C GLU A 33 3.61 -9.32 5.15
N GLU A 34 3.36 -9.57 3.86
CA GLU A 34 3.58 -8.59 2.80
C GLU A 34 2.64 -7.38 2.97
N ASN A 35 1.38 -7.56 3.36
CA ASN A 35 0.48 -6.44 3.67
C ASN A 35 0.98 -5.57 4.82
N GLU A 36 1.48 -6.15 5.91
CA GLU A 36 1.96 -5.36 7.04
C GLU A 36 3.22 -4.55 6.66
N LEU A 37 4.12 -5.15 5.87
CA LEU A 37 5.28 -4.44 5.32
C LEU A 37 4.86 -3.29 4.41
N LEU A 38 3.86 -3.52 3.56
CA LEU A 38 3.33 -2.53 2.63
C LEU A 38 2.59 -1.39 3.32
N LYS A 39 1.79 -1.68 4.35
CA LYS A 39 1.16 -0.66 5.21
C LYS A 39 2.21 0.20 5.90
N THR A 40 3.25 -0.43 6.44
CA THR A 40 4.37 0.29 7.09
C THR A 40 5.05 1.24 6.10
N ALA A 41 5.32 0.76 4.88
CA ALA A 41 5.90 1.61 3.83
C ALA A 41 4.99 2.78 3.44
N LEU A 42 3.67 2.56 3.36
CA LEU A 42 2.71 3.64 3.09
C LEU A 42 2.63 4.65 4.24
N ASP A 43 2.67 4.20 5.49
CA ASP A 43 2.72 5.09 6.66
C ASP A 43 4.01 5.91 6.67
N ASP A 44 5.16 5.31 6.34
CA ASP A 44 6.42 6.03 6.18
C ASP A 44 6.36 7.06 5.05
N ILE A 45 5.76 6.73 3.91
CA ILE A 45 5.57 7.69 2.80
C ILE A 45 4.68 8.85 3.23
N GLN A 46 3.59 8.57 3.96
CA GLN A 46 2.72 9.61 4.50
C GLN A 46 3.48 10.51 5.49
N ARG A 47 4.34 9.96 6.34
CA ARG A 47 5.16 10.73 7.30
C ARG A 47 6.25 11.54 6.62
N MET A 48 6.84 11.03 5.54
CA MET A 48 7.88 11.73 4.78
C MET A 48 7.33 12.88 3.93
N ASP A 49 6.09 12.77 3.44
CA ASP A 49 5.47 13.77 2.56
C ASP A 49 4.01 14.09 2.96
N PRO A 50 3.75 14.62 4.19
CA PRO A 50 2.40 14.71 4.75
C PRO A 50 1.45 15.63 3.99
N GLU A 51 1.99 16.67 3.33
CA GLU A 51 1.21 17.64 2.55
C GLU A 51 1.36 17.46 1.03
N GLY A 52 2.27 16.60 0.59
CA GLY A 52 2.51 16.37 -0.82
C GLY A 52 1.64 15.28 -1.42
N ARG A 53 1.69 15.20 -2.76
CA ARG A 53 0.82 14.31 -3.55
C ARG A 53 1.02 12.83 -3.18
N MET A 54 2.23 12.46 -2.76
CA MET A 54 2.54 11.07 -2.41
C MET A 54 1.97 10.69 -1.05
N GLY A 55 2.09 11.55 -0.04
CA GLY A 55 1.44 11.30 1.24
C GLY A 55 -0.08 11.30 1.14
N TRP A 56 -0.67 12.14 0.27
CA TRP A 56 -2.11 12.08 0.00
C TRP A 56 -2.54 10.74 -0.61
N HIS A 57 -1.80 10.22 -1.59
CA HIS A 57 -2.06 8.89 -2.16
C HIS A 57 -1.86 7.77 -1.14
N ALA A 58 -0.79 7.82 -0.35
CA ALA A 58 -0.52 6.81 0.67
C ALA A 58 -1.64 6.77 1.71
N LYS A 59 -2.06 7.94 2.21
CA LYS A 59 -3.19 8.08 3.13
C LYS A 59 -4.49 7.51 2.55
N LYS A 60 -4.83 7.87 1.30
CA LYS A 60 -6.04 7.37 0.63
C LYS A 60 -6.06 5.83 0.51
N ILE A 61 -4.90 5.22 0.32
CA ILE A 61 -4.77 3.76 0.24
C ILE A 61 -4.86 3.13 1.63
N LEU A 62 -4.23 3.72 2.65
CA LEU A 62 -4.37 3.30 4.04
C LEU A 62 -5.83 3.37 4.50
N ASP A 63 -6.54 4.48 4.23
CA ASP A 63 -7.96 4.65 4.57
C ASP A 63 -8.84 3.58 3.90
N LYS A 64 -8.54 3.21 2.65
CA LYS A 64 -9.24 2.15 1.92
C LYS A 64 -8.96 0.76 2.50
N ILE A 65 -7.72 0.48 2.91
CA ILE A 65 -7.31 -0.81 3.51
C ILE A 65 -7.90 -0.98 4.91
N GLU A 66 -7.96 0.10 5.71
CA GLU A 66 -8.56 0.09 7.04
C GLU A 66 -10.09 0.04 7.01
N GLY A 67 -10.71 0.10 5.84
CA GLY A 67 -12.17 0.16 5.72
C GLY A 67 -12.75 1.46 6.28
N ARG A 68 -11.94 2.51 6.47
CA ARG A 68 -12.37 3.88 6.78
C ARG A 68 -12.84 4.59 5.51
N SER A 69 -13.70 3.91 4.76
CA SER A 69 -14.42 4.53 3.65
C SER A 69 -15.67 5.17 4.25
N GLU A 70 -15.70 6.51 4.32
CA GLU A 70 -16.98 7.24 4.41
C GLU A 70 -17.83 7.01 3.16
#